data_AF-A0A8S3FDM3-F1
#
_entry.id   AF-A0A8S3FDM3-F1
#
_cell.length_a   1.000
_cell.length_b   1.000
_cell.length_c   1.000
_cell.angle_alpha   90.00
_cell.angle_beta   90.00
_cell.angle_gamma   90.00
#
_symmetry.space_group_name_H-M   'P 1'
#
loop_
_entity.id
_entity.type
_entity.pdbx_description
1 polymer ?
#
loop_
_entity_poly.entity_id
_entity_poly.type
_entity_poly.pdbx_seq_one_letter_code
_entity_poly.pdbx_strand_id
1 'polypeptide(L)'
;MIQIKEEYENTTKRSLEDHVQSDTSGDYRKLLLELLKSPNQRTQKPGKKKYEDVNLSDSEQPEIYDEEIIQQGTMTAAKNFDAIRDADALRKAMKGAGTDEKTIISILGNRDTNQRLEIKAAFKNKHNRDLVADLKSETSGNFSKLLEKLLLDPVELDCSELKQAVKGVGTNEEAI
;
A
#
# COMPACT_ATOMS: atom_id res chain seq x y z
N MET A 1 1.57 2.41 -10.79
CA MET A 1 2.23 1.09 -10.50
C MET A 1 2.69 0.31 -11.74
N ILE A 2 2.04 0.39 -12.91
CA ILE A 2 2.53 -0.27 -14.15
C ILE A 2 4.01 0.03 -14.40
N GLN A 3 4.42 1.30 -14.20
CA GLN A 3 5.82 1.72 -14.30
C GLN A 3 6.78 0.99 -13.36
N ILE A 4 6.48 0.78 -12.07
CA ILE A 4 7.47 0.16 -11.14
C ILE A 4 7.69 -1.31 -11.49
N LYS A 5 6.63 -2.06 -11.81
CA LYS A 5 6.76 -3.47 -12.18
C LYS A 5 7.49 -3.63 -13.51
N GLU A 6 7.12 -2.82 -14.51
CA GLU A 6 7.78 -2.81 -15.82
C GLU A 6 9.24 -2.37 -15.71
N GLU A 7 9.52 -1.29 -14.98
CA GLU A 7 10.88 -0.78 -14.79
C GLU A 7 11.76 -1.76 -14.02
N TYR A 8 11.21 -2.40 -12.98
CA TYR A 8 11.90 -3.43 -12.23
C TYR A 8 12.24 -4.63 -13.13
N GLU A 9 11.30 -5.10 -13.95
CA GLU A 9 11.54 -6.20 -14.89
C GLU A 9 12.53 -5.80 -15.98
N ASN A 10 12.47 -4.56 -16.48
CA ASN A 10 13.41 -4.03 -17.46
C ASN A 10 14.85 -4.01 -16.92
N THR A 11 15.02 -3.58 -15.68
CA THR A 11 16.32 -3.44 -15.02
C THR A 11 16.87 -4.79 -14.53
N THR A 12 16.04 -5.62 -13.91
CA THR A 12 16.49 -6.86 -13.24
C THR A 12 16.35 -8.12 -14.10
N LYS A 13 15.66 -8.03 -15.25
CA LYS A 13 15.33 -9.16 -16.14
C LYS A 13 14.52 -10.27 -15.47
N ARG A 14 13.82 -9.93 -14.39
CA ARG A 14 12.95 -10.83 -13.64
C ARG A 14 11.75 -10.05 -13.10
N SER A 15 10.57 -10.66 -13.15
CA SER A 15 9.38 -10.00 -12.62
C SER A 15 9.51 -9.76 -11.11
N LEU A 16 8.94 -8.65 -10.64
CA LEU A 16 8.92 -8.31 -9.22
C LEU A 16 8.17 -9.38 -8.41
N GLU A 17 7.09 -9.91 -8.96
CA GLU A 17 6.32 -11.01 -8.38
C GLU A 17 7.15 -12.27 -8.21
N ASP A 18 7.92 -12.67 -9.21
CA ASP A 18 8.77 -13.87 -9.13
C ASP A 18 9.87 -13.68 -8.09
N HIS A 19 10.48 -12.49 -8.00
CA HIS A 19 11.47 -12.17 -6.98
C HIS A 19 10.87 -12.25 -5.57
N VAL A 20 9.71 -11.62 -5.34
CA VAL A 20 9.00 -11.71 -4.05
C VAL A 20 8.65 -13.17 -3.73
N GLN A 21 8.20 -13.94 -4.72
CA GLN A 21 7.82 -15.34 -4.56
C GLN A 21 8.99 -16.23 -4.12
N SER A 22 10.21 -16.02 -4.65
CA SER A 22 11.38 -16.82 -4.25
C SER A 22 12.00 -16.38 -2.93
N ASP A 23 12.04 -15.07 -2.67
CA ASP A 23 12.90 -14.51 -1.62
C ASP A 23 12.17 -14.26 -0.29
N THR A 24 10.83 -14.31 -0.31
CA THR A 24 10.00 -14.20 0.90
C THR A 24 9.27 -15.50 1.16
N SER A 25 8.66 -15.71 2.33
CA SER A 25 7.87 -16.92 2.62
C SER A 25 6.69 -16.64 3.56
N GLY A 26 5.85 -17.65 3.77
CA GLY A 26 4.74 -17.60 4.73
C GLY A 26 3.72 -16.50 4.43
N ASP A 27 3.14 -15.93 5.48
CA ASP A 27 2.09 -14.91 5.37
C ASP A 27 2.64 -13.54 4.95
N TYR A 28 3.93 -13.29 5.20
CA TYR A 28 4.63 -12.13 4.65
C TYR A 28 4.64 -12.15 3.12
N ARG A 29 5.00 -13.28 2.50
CA ARG A 29 4.92 -13.46 1.05
C ARG A 29 3.51 -13.22 0.53
N LYS A 30 2.51 -13.85 1.16
CA LYS A 30 1.12 -13.74 0.72
C LYS A 30 0.64 -12.30 0.75
N LEU A 31 0.93 -11.55 1.81
CA LEU A 31 0.55 -10.15 1.93
C LEU A 31 1.25 -9.28 0.87
N LEU A 32 2.55 -9.45 0.64
CA LEU A 32 3.26 -8.72 -0.41
C LEU A 32 2.67 -8.96 -1.80
N LEU A 33 2.38 -10.23 -2.12
CA LEU A 33 1.76 -10.57 -3.40
C LEU A 33 0.34 -9.99 -3.52
N GLU A 34 -0.42 -9.94 -2.42
CA GLU A 34 -1.74 -9.30 -2.41
C GLU A 34 -1.65 -7.80 -2.71
N LEU A 35 -0.69 -7.12 -2.09
CA LEU A 35 -0.41 -5.70 -2.33
C LEU A 35 0.06 -5.45 -3.77
N LEU A 36 0.78 -6.39 -4.38
CA LEU A 36 1.19 -6.30 -5.78
C LEU A 36 0.04 -6.57 -6.75
N LYS A 37 -0.91 -7.46 -6.42
CA LYS A 37 -2.02 -7.87 -7.32
C LYS A 37 -3.15 -6.85 -7.42
N SER A 38 -3.27 -5.92 -6.47
CA SER A 38 -4.40 -4.98 -6.42
C SER A 38 -4.52 -4.18 -7.73
N PRO A 39 -5.72 -4.15 -8.36
CA PRO A 39 -5.86 -3.77 -9.75
C PRO A 39 -5.77 -2.25 -9.95
N ASN A 40 -4.82 -1.81 -10.78
CA ASN A 40 -4.96 -0.56 -11.53
C ASN A 40 -6.17 -0.70 -12.48
N GLN A 41 -7.39 -0.40 -12.00
CA GLN A 41 -8.51 -0.24 -12.92
C GLN A 41 -8.36 1.11 -13.64
N ARG A 42 -7.89 1.00 -14.90
CA ARG A 42 -8.00 1.95 -16.03
C ARG A 42 -6.83 2.92 -16.21
N THR A 43 -6.01 2.61 -17.21
CA THR A 43 -5.54 3.63 -18.16
C THR A 43 -6.76 4.33 -18.75
N GLN A 44 -7.15 5.48 -18.21
CA GLN A 44 -7.87 6.45 -19.03
C GLN A 44 -6.80 7.19 -19.83
N LYS A 45 -6.79 7.00 -21.15
CA LYS A 45 -6.14 7.96 -22.04
C LYS A 45 -6.75 9.33 -21.72
N PRO A 46 -5.95 10.39 -21.50
CA PRO A 46 -6.51 11.72 -21.29
C PRO A 46 -7.43 12.07 -22.46
N GLY A 47 -8.67 12.45 -22.14
CA GLY A 47 -9.64 12.92 -23.13
C GLY A 47 -9.11 14.19 -23.78
N LYS A 48 -9.21 14.27 -25.11
CA LYS A 48 -8.83 15.45 -25.90
C LYS A 48 -9.57 16.68 -25.35
N LYS A 49 -8.87 17.61 -24.70
CA LYS A 49 -9.37 18.99 -24.57
C LYS A 49 -9.14 19.67 -25.92
N LYS A 50 -10.22 20.14 -26.53
CA LYS A 50 -10.18 20.98 -27.72
C LYS A 50 -9.76 22.37 -27.25
N TYR A 51 -8.55 22.81 -27.58
CA TYR A 51 -8.20 24.23 -27.51
C TYR A 51 -8.76 24.87 -28.77
N GLU A 52 -9.63 25.87 -28.61
CA GLU A 52 -10.06 26.73 -29.71
C GLU A 52 -8.95 27.74 -30.01
N ASP A 53 -8.48 27.65 -31.26
CA ASP A 53 -7.60 28.52 -32.05
C ASP A 53 -7.02 29.77 -31.37
N VAL A 54 -5.72 29.70 -31.03
CA VAL A 54 -4.85 30.88 -30.96
C VAL A 54 -3.67 30.64 -31.92
N ASN A 55 -3.68 31.33 -33.06
CA ASN A 55 -2.57 31.38 -34.00
C ASN A 55 -1.43 32.22 -33.39
N LEU A 56 -0.23 31.63 -33.23
CA LEU A 56 1.00 32.41 -33.20
C LEU A 56 2.13 31.62 -33.86
N SER A 57 2.75 32.29 -34.83
CA SER A 57 3.68 31.81 -35.85
C SER A 57 5.07 31.42 -35.34
N ASP A 58 5.62 30.37 -35.96
CA ASP A 58 7.02 30.12 -36.33
C ASP A 58 8.13 30.61 -35.37
N SER A 59 8.45 29.79 -34.37
CA SER A 59 9.83 29.54 -33.92
C SER A 59 9.83 28.23 -33.12
N GLU A 60 10.73 27.30 -33.45
CA GLU A 60 10.83 25.97 -32.85
C GLU A 60 10.82 26.02 -31.31
N GLN A 61 9.70 25.61 -30.70
CA GLN A 61 9.63 25.32 -29.27
C GLN A 61 9.82 23.81 -29.07
N PRO A 62 10.64 23.34 -28.11
CA PRO A 62 10.62 21.94 -27.73
C PRO A 62 9.20 21.58 -27.28
N GLU A 63 8.63 20.51 -27.84
CA GLU A 63 7.35 19.95 -27.40
C GLU A 63 7.51 19.48 -25.95
N ILE A 64 7.18 20.36 -25.00
CA ILE A 64 7.03 19.99 -23.60
C ILE A 64 5.71 19.22 -23.51
N TYR A 65 5.81 17.90 -23.54
CA TYR A 65 4.70 17.04 -23.17
C TYR A 65 4.52 17.19 -21.65
N ASP A 66 3.55 17.99 -21.23
CA ASP A 66 2.99 17.93 -19.88
C ASP A 66 2.21 16.60 -19.77
N GLU A 67 2.93 15.48 -19.74
CA GLU A 67 2.34 14.24 -19.27
C GLU A 67 2.04 14.44 -17.78
N GLU A 68 0.78 14.71 -17.48
CA GLU A 68 0.26 14.62 -16.12
C GLU A 68 0.48 13.18 -15.65
N ILE A 69 1.61 12.93 -14.97
CA ILE A 69 1.92 11.63 -14.38
C ILE A 69 0.85 11.37 -13.33
N ILE A 70 -0.15 10.56 -13.70
CA ILE A 70 -1.17 10.08 -12.78
C ILE A 70 -0.47 9.10 -11.82
N GLN A 71 0.07 9.64 -10.73
CA GLN A 71 0.72 8.88 -9.65
C GLN A 71 -0.36 8.11 -8.86
N GLN A 72 -0.80 6.97 -9.39
CA GLN A 72 -1.72 6.06 -8.69
C GLN A 72 -0.97 4.85 -8.09
N GLY A 73 -1.17 4.64 -6.79
CA GLY A 73 -0.65 3.50 -6.03
C GLY A 73 -1.35 2.17 -6.38
N THR A 74 -0.88 1.04 -5.85
CA THR A 74 -1.52 -0.28 -6.08
C THR A 74 -2.85 -0.42 -5.39
N MET A 75 -2.99 0.24 -4.24
CA MET A 75 -4.15 0.11 -3.38
C MET A 75 -5.20 1.14 -3.76
N THR A 76 -6.37 0.66 -4.17
CA THR A 76 -7.55 1.50 -4.43
C THR A 76 -8.63 1.23 -3.39
N ALA A 77 -9.47 2.22 -3.11
CA ALA A 77 -10.64 2.07 -2.23
C ALA A 77 -11.51 0.85 -2.64
N ALA A 78 -11.82 0.00 -1.66
CA ALA A 78 -12.78 -1.08 -1.84
C ALA A 78 -14.20 -0.51 -2.06
N LYS A 79 -14.90 -0.96 -3.11
CA LYS A 79 -16.20 -0.41 -3.54
C LYS A 79 -17.34 -0.57 -2.52
N ASN A 80 -17.36 -1.66 -1.77
CA ASN A 80 -18.41 -1.99 -0.79
C ASN A 80 -17.81 -2.04 0.62
N PHE A 81 -17.13 -0.97 0.99
CA PHE A 81 -16.42 -0.86 2.26
C PHE A 81 -17.37 -0.63 3.43
N ASP A 82 -17.13 -1.37 4.51
CA ASP A 82 -17.81 -1.23 5.80
C ASP A 82 -16.75 -1.44 6.89
N ALA A 83 -16.32 -0.34 7.51
CA ALA A 83 -15.29 -0.34 8.53
C ALA A 83 -15.67 -1.18 9.76
N ILE A 84 -16.95 -1.20 10.12
CA ILE A 84 -17.44 -1.94 11.29
C ILE A 84 -17.40 -3.43 11.03
N ARG A 85 -17.84 -3.86 9.83
CA ARG A 85 -17.78 -5.27 9.42
C ARG A 85 -16.35 -5.78 9.35
N ASP A 86 -15.45 -4.99 8.79
CA ASP A 86 -14.04 -5.35 8.70
C ASP A 86 -13.39 -5.40 10.10
N ALA A 87 -13.73 -4.47 11.00
CA ALA A 87 -13.26 -4.49 12.38
C ALA A 87 -13.72 -5.76 13.14
N ASP A 88 -14.99 -6.17 13.00
CA ASP A 88 -15.50 -7.40 13.61
C ASP A 88 -14.78 -8.64 13.08
N ALA A 89 -14.56 -8.69 11.77
CA ALA A 89 -13.87 -9.80 11.12
C ALA A 89 -12.41 -9.91 11.60
N LEU A 90 -11.70 -8.79 11.72
CA LEU A 90 -10.36 -8.74 12.30
C LEU A 90 -10.36 -9.16 13.76
N ARG A 91 -11.33 -8.70 14.56
CA ARG A 91 -11.42 -9.09 15.97
C ARG A 91 -11.63 -10.59 16.11
N LYS A 92 -12.47 -11.18 15.26
CA LYS A 92 -12.72 -12.62 15.21
C LYS A 92 -11.48 -13.39 14.77
N ALA A 93 -10.76 -12.90 13.76
CA ALA A 93 -9.53 -13.51 13.25
C ALA A 93 -8.41 -13.57 14.31
N MET A 94 -8.43 -12.65 15.27
CA MET A 94 -7.47 -12.55 16.38
C MET A 94 -8.03 -13.10 17.71
N LYS A 95 -9.13 -13.87 17.70
CA LYS A 95 -9.75 -14.39 18.94
C LYS A 95 -9.53 -15.90 19.08
N GLY A 96 -8.76 -16.30 20.08
CA GLY A 96 -8.69 -17.69 20.53
C GLY A 96 -7.29 -18.25 20.49
N ALA A 97 -7.17 -19.58 20.40
CA ALA A 97 -5.89 -20.24 20.24
C ALA A 97 -5.50 -20.22 18.75
N GLY A 98 -4.63 -19.28 18.38
CA GLY A 98 -4.16 -19.07 17.02
C GLY A 98 -4.82 -17.88 16.32
N THR A 99 -4.32 -17.59 15.12
CA THR A 99 -4.65 -16.41 14.33
C THR A 99 -5.16 -16.84 12.97
N ASP A 100 -6.17 -16.15 12.43
CA ASP A 100 -6.61 -16.33 11.05
C ASP A 100 -5.93 -15.30 10.14
N GLU A 101 -4.69 -15.58 9.75
CA GLU A 101 -3.88 -14.69 8.91
C GLU A 101 -4.51 -14.48 7.53
N LYS A 102 -5.27 -15.46 7.02
CA LYS A 102 -5.95 -15.34 5.73
C LYS A 102 -6.98 -14.21 5.76
N THR A 103 -7.80 -14.14 6.80
CA THR A 103 -8.77 -13.05 6.97
C THR A 103 -8.05 -11.71 7.11
N ILE A 104 -6.99 -11.63 7.91
CA ILE A 104 -6.19 -10.41 8.10
C ILE A 104 -5.63 -9.91 6.76
N ILE A 105 -4.99 -10.79 5.98
CA ILE A 105 -4.43 -10.48 4.66
C ILE A 105 -5.53 -10.03 3.69
N SER A 106 -6.66 -10.75 3.65
CA SER A 106 -7.75 -10.43 2.72
C SER A 106 -8.36 -9.05 2.96
N ILE A 107 -8.42 -8.61 4.21
CA ILE A 107 -8.94 -7.30 4.59
C ILE A 107 -7.85 -6.26 4.38
N LEU A 108 -6.75 -6.31 5.15
CA LEU A 108 -5.75 -5.25 5.15
C LEU A 108 -5.00 -5.17 3.81
N GLY A 109 -4.80 -6.28 3.11
CA GLY A 109 -4.20 -6.31 1.78
C GLY A 109 -5.09 -5.75 0.66
N ASN A 110 -6.40 -5.52 0.90
CA ASN A 110 -7.37 -5.04 -0.09
C ASN A 110 -8.16 -3.80 0.36
N ARG A 111 -7.60 -2.98 1.25
CA ARG A 111 -8.12 -1.68 1.64
C ARG A 111 -7.05 -0.62 1.41
N ASP A 112 -7.46 0.57 0.97
CA ASP A 112 -6.52 1.69 0.89
C ASP A 112 -6.20 2.25 2.29
N THR A 113 -5.27 3.20 2.35
CA THR A 113 -4.83 3.80 3.61
C THR A 113 -6.00 4.42 4.38
N ASN A 114 -6.89 5.17 3.71
CA ASN A 114 -8.02 5.83 4.36
C ASN A 114 -8.98 4.82 4.99
N GLN A 115 -9.35 3.78 4.23
CA GLN A 115 -10.21 2.70 4.72
C GLN A 115 -9.58 1.93 5.88
N ARG A 116 -8.26 1.71 5.85
CA ARG A 116 -7.54 1.08 6.96
C ARG A 116 -7.56 1.93 8.23
N LEU A 117 -7.41 3.25 8.11
CA LEU A 117 -7.54 4.17 9.24
C LEU A 117 -8.98 4.19 9.80
N GLU A 118 -9.99 4.14 8.93
CA GLU A 118 -11.39 3.99 9.34
C GLU A 118 -11.64 2.66 10.08
N ILE A 119 -11.07 1.55 9.61
CA ILE A 119 -11.12 0.25 10.31
C ILE A 119 -10.47 0.37 11.70
N LYS A 120 -9.28 0.99 11.79
CA LYS A 120 -8.57 1.19 13.06
C LYS A 120 -9.43 1.97 14.07
N ALA A 121 -10.09 3.04 13.62
CA ALA A 121 -11.01 3.81 14.44
C ALA A 121 -12.27 3.01 14.84
N ALA A 122 -12.89 2.30 13.90
CA ALA A 122 -14.07 1.47 14.16
C ALA A 122 -13.78 0.35 15.16
N PHE A 123 -12.62 -0.32 15.02
CA PHE A 123 -12.15 -1.36 15.93
C PHE A 123 -11.97 -0.83 17.36
N LYS A 124 -11.34 0.35 17.49
CA LYS A 124 -11.17 1.02 18.78
C LYS A 124 -12.51 1.34 19.42
N ASN A 125 -13.42 1.95 18.68
CA ASN A 125 -14.72 2.37 19.19
C ASN A 125 -15.63 1.19 19.57
N LYS A 126 -15.63 0.12 18.76
CA LYS A 126 -16.54 -1.01 18.95
C LYS A 126 -16.06 -2.04 19.96
N HIS A 127 -14.76 -2.35 19.95
CA HIS A 127 -14.19 -3.40 20.79
C HIS A 127 -13.45 -2.86 22.01
N ASN A 128 -13.23 -1.54 22.08
CA ASN A 128 -12.43 -0.87 23.11
C ASN A 128 -11.00 -1.45 23.22
N ARG A 129 -10.41 -1.81 22.07
CA ARG A 129 -9.08 -2.41 21.94
C ARG A 129 -8.26 -1.68 20.88
N ASP A 130 -6.95 -1.82 20.95
CA ASP A 130 -6.06 -1.24 19.95
C ASP A 130 -5.76 -2.28 18.87
N LEU A 131 -6.12 -1.98 17.62
CA LEU A 131 -5.96 -2.91 16.50
C LEU A 131 -4.49 -3.25 16.24
N VAL A 132 -3.60 -2.26 16.34
CA VAL A 132 -2.16 -2.46 16.09
C VAL A 132 -1.56 -3.34 17.18
N ALA A 133 -1.91 -3.10 18.44
CA ALA A 133 -1.45 -3.91 19.57
C ALA A 133 -1.95 -5.35 19.47
N ASP A 134 -3.22 -5.56 19.13
CA ASP A 134 -3.79 -6.91 18.94
C ASP A 134 -3.06 -7.62 17.79
N LEU A 135 -2.82 -6.96 16.65
CA LEU A 135 -2.07 -7.58 15.55
C LEU A 135 -0.64 -7.94 15.96
N LYS A 136 0.01 -7.12 16.79
CA LYS A 136 1.37 -7.38 17.30
C LYS A 136 1.43 -8.52 18.31
N SER A 137 0.36 -8.78 19.07
CA SER A 137 0.32 -9.94 19.97
C SER A 137 0.03 -11.23 19.22
N GLU A 138 -0.73 -11.17 18.13
CA GLU A 138 -1.17 -12.34 17.37
C GLU A 138 -0.25 -12.72 16.20
N THR A 139 0.71 -11.87 15.84
CA THR A 139 1.62 -12.09 14.70
C THR A 139 3.07 -11.76 15.06
N SER A 140 4.04 -12.21 14.25
CA SER A 140 5.46 -11.96 14.50
C SER A 140 6.26 -11.67 13.22
N GLY A 141 7.54 -11.31 13.40
CA GLY A 141 8.48 -11.12 12.31
C GLY A 141 8.09 -10.01 11.33
N ASN A 142 8.48 -10.17 10.07
CA ASN A 142 8.23 -9.18 9.01
C ASN A 142 6.75 -9.05 8.66
N PHE A 143 5.96 -10.11 8.86
CA PHE A 143 4.52 -10.07 8.67
C PHE A 143 3.87 -9.07 9.65
N SER A 144 4.19 -9.18 10.94
CA SER A 144 3.70 -8.24 11.97
C SER A 144 4.11 -6.80 11.69
N LYS A 145 5.38 -6.58 11.35
CA LYS A 145 5.91 -5.24 11.02
C LYS A 145 5.18 -4.61 9.83
N LEU A 146 4.92 -5.39 8.78
CA LEU A 146 4.20 -4.89 7.61
C LEU A 146 2.75 -4.53 7.98
N LEU A 147 2.05 -5.36 8.75
CA LEU A 147 0.68 -5.07 9.20
C LEU A 147 0.60 -3.78 10.04
N GLU A 148 1.58 -3.55 10.92
CA GLU A 148 1.71 -2.31 11.69
C GLU A 148 1.85 -1.09 10.77
N LYS A 149 2.78 -1.15 9.80
CA LYS A 149 3.01 -0.05 8.85
C LYS A 149 1.80 0.25 7.97
N LEU A 150 1.03 -0.77 7.56
CA LEU A 150 -0.19 -0.57 6.76
C LEU A 150 -1.30 0.20 7.51
N LEU A 151 -1.22 0.30 8.84
CA LEU A 151 -2.19 0.96 9.72
C LEU A 151 -1.70 2.32 10.25
N LEU A 152 -0.60 2.84 9.71
CA LEU A 152 -0.11 4.19 9.98
C LEU A 152 -0.64 5.16 8.93
N ASP A 153 -0.94 6.38 9.36
CA ASP A 153 -1.09 7.50 8.44
C ASP A 153 0.25 7.74 7.70
N PRO A 154 0.27 8.24 6.45
CA PRO A 154 1.52 8.46 5.72
C PRO A 154 2.55 9.29 6.48
N VAL A 155 2.13 10.32 7.21
CA VAL A 155 3.05 11.16 8.00
C VAL A 155 3.60 10.38 9.19
N GLU A 156 2.75 9.58 9.86
CA GLU A 156 3.19 8.71 10.96
C GLU A 156 4.18 7.65 10.47
N LEU A 157 3.95 7.09 9.28
CA LEU A 157 4.84 6.14 8.64
C LEU A 157 6.22 6.77 8.39
N ASP A 158 6.27 7.91 7.69
CA ASP A 158 7.51 8.61 7.38
C ASP A 158 8.29 8.96 8.66
N CYS A 159 7.62 9.52 9.66
CA CYS A 159 8.23 9.81 10.96
C CYS A 159 8.78 8.53 11.64
N SER A 160 8.05 7.42 11.55
CA SER A 160 8.48 6.13 12.10
C SER A 160 9.71 5.58 11.39
N GLU A 161 9.77 5.66 10.05
CA GLU A 161 10.92 5.22 9.25
C GLU A 161 12.16 6.08 9.52
N LEU A 162 12.02 7.40 9.49
CA LEU A 162 13.12 8.34 9.81
C LEU A 162 13.66 8.09 11.21
N LYS A 163 12.77 7.92 12.19
CA LYS A 163 13.17 7.59 13.57
C LYS A 163 13.90 6.25 13.64
N GLN A 164 13.50 5.25 12.88
CA GLN A 164 14.18 3.96 12.84
C GLN A 164 15.55 4.07 12.16
N ALA A 165 15.66 4.84 11.08
CA ALA A 165 16.90 5.01 10.32
C ALA A 165 18.02 5.71 11.11
N VAL A 166 17.66 6.62 12.03
CA VAL A 166 18.63 7.36 12.87
C VAL A 166 18.84 6.74 14.26
N LYS A 167 18.11 5.67 14.60
CA LYS A 167 18.17 5.04 15.93
C LYS A 167 19.22 3.93 15.94
N GLY A 168 20.31 4.14 16.68
CA GLY A 168 21.33 3.12 16.93
C GLY A 168 22.74 3.68 16.78
N VAL A 169 23.72 2.79 16.61
CA VAL A 169 25.08 3.17 16.21
C VAL A 169 25.15 3.09 14.68
N GLY A 170 25.41 4.23 14.05
CA GLY A 170 25.33 4.40 12.59
C GLY A 170 23.97 4.98 12.15
N THR A 171 23.84 5.20 10.85
CA THR A 171 22.62 5.68 10.19
C THR A 171 22.30 4.71 9.06
N ASN A 172 21.04 4.53 8.70
CA ASN A 172 20.68 3.86 7.45
C ASN A 172 20.47 4.91 6.36
N GLU A 173 21.53 5.26 5.62
CA GLU A 173 21.51 6.30 4.60
C GLU A 173 20.60 5.95 3.42
N GLU A 174 20.30 4.68 3.16
CA GLU A 174 19.37 4.27 2.09
C GLU A 174 17.91 4.55 2.45
N ALA A 175 17.60 4.79 3.73
CA ALA A 175 16.24 5.02 4.23
C ALA A 175 15.91 6.51 4.48
N ILE A 176 16.86 7.43 4.28
CA ILE A 176 16.74 8.88 4.52
C ILE A 176 16.94 9.61 3.20
#